data_AF-A0A2T2YK81-F1
#
_entry.id   AF-A0A2T2YK81-F1
#
_cell.length_a   1.000
_cell.length_b   1.000
_cell.length_c   1.000
_cell.angle_alpha   90.00
_cell.angle_beta   90.00
_cell.angle_gamma   90.00
#
_symmetry.space_group_name_H-M   'P 1'
#
loop_
_entity.id
_entity.type
_entity.pdbx_description
1 polymer ?
#
loop_
_entity_poly.entity_id
_entity_poly.type
_entity_poly.pdbx_seq_one_letter_code
_entity_poly.pdbx_strand_id
1 'polypeptide(L)' 'MARLIDYIMESLEVDQLTLAEADEALFYIDLHLDQDSDIAEVIQLFQVKSKILDHLTQLGNEKFLTLPGQNHIFS' A
#
# COMPACT_ATOMS: atom_id res chain seq x y z
N MET A 1 -0.50 -19.20 6.05
CA MET A 1 0.18 -17.92 5.84
C MET A 1 0.45 -17.66 4.36
N ALA A 2 0.99 -18.61 3.58
CA ALA A 2 1.18 -18.48 2.12
C ALA A 2 -0.04 -17.91 1.35
N ARG A 3 -1.27 -18.38 1.66
CA ARG A 3 -2.49 -17.97 0.94
C ARG A 3 -2.80 -16.47 0.95
N LEU A 4 -2.41 -15.72 1.98
CA LEU A 4 -2.70 -14.28 2.00
C LEU A 4 -1.73 -13.53 1.09
N ILE A 5 -0.45 -13.93 1.08
CA ILE A 5 0.57 -13.36 0.20
C ILE A 5 0.33 -13.80 -1.24
N ASP A 6 -0.03 -15.05 -1.48
CA ASP A 6 -0.45 -15.54 -2.80
C ASP A 6 -1.67 -14.74 -3.31
N TYR A 7 -2.67 -14.50 -2.46
CA TYR A 7 -3.84 -13.68 -2.80
C TYR A 7 -3.46 -12.20 -3.05
N ILE A 8 -2.54 -11.67 -2.25
CA ILE A 8 -1.97 -10.32 -2.43
C ILE A 8 -1.18 -10.21 -3.74
N MET A 9 -0.49 -11.27 -4.15
CA MET A 9 0.35 -11.29 -5.35
C MET A 9 -0.42 -11.59 -6.64
N GLU A 10 -1.41 -12.48 -6.61
CA GLU A 10 -2.19 -12.86 -7.79
C GLU A 10 -3.43 -11.98 -8.02
N SER A 11 -4.04 -11.45 -6.95
CA SER A 11 -5.43 -10.96 -7.02
C SER A 11 -5.66 -9.58 -6.40
N LEU A 12 -4.64 -8.93 -5.86
CA LEU A 12 -4.80 -7.60 -5.26
C LEU A 12 -4.76 -6.52 -6.35
N GLU A 13 -5.94 -6.06 -6.74
CA GLU A 13 -6.07 -4.72 -7.32
C GLU A 13 -5.79 -3.71 -6.21
N VAL A 14 -4.51 -3.33 -6.07
CA VAL A 14 -4.03 -2.39 -5.06
C VAL A 14 -4.87 -1.10 -5.07
N ASP A 15 -5.35 -0.69 -6.23
CA ASP A 15 -6.19 0.50 -6.45
C ASP A 15 -7.56 0.42 -5.74
N GLN A 16 -8.00 -0.76 -5.31
CA GLN A 16 -9.26 -0.95 -4.58
C GLN A 16 -9.09 -1.03 -3.06
N LEU A 17 -7.85 -1.05 -2.56
CA LEU A 17 -7.61 -1.18 -1.12
C LEU A 17 -8.12 0.05 -0.38
N THR A 18 -8.83 -0.18 0.72
CA THR A 18 -9.09 0.85 1.71
C THR A 18 -7.81 1.17 2.50
N LEU A 19 -7.78 2.33 3.16
CA LEU A 19 -6.64 2.73 3.99
C LEU A 19 -6.26 1.66 5.05
N ALA A 20 -7.27 1.04 5.68
CA ALA A 20 -7.06 0.03 6.71
C ALA A 20 -6.49 -1.28 6.13
N GLU A 21 -6.98 -1.71 4.95
CA GLU A 21 -6.48 -2.91 4.27
C GLU A 21 -5.07 -2.71 3.73
N ALA A 22 -4.75 -1.50 3.25
CA ALA A 22 -3.40 -1.12 2.83
C ALA A 22 -2.41 -1.13 4.00
N ASP A 23 -2.78 -0.58 5.16
CA ASP A 23 -1.95 -0.64 6.38
C ASP A 23 -1.75 -2.08 6.87
N GLU A 24 -2.81 -2.90 6.84
CA GLU A 24 -2.72 -4.32 7.21
C GLU A 24 -1.83 -5.12 6.24
N ALA A 25 -1.94 -4.86 4.94
CA ALA A 25 -1.09 -5.49 3.92
C ALA A 25 0.39 -5.10 4.10
N LEU A 26 0.69 -3.83 4.38
CA LEU A 26 2.05 -3.38 4.69
C LEU A 26 2.62 -4.07 5.93
N PHE A 27 1.81 -4.24 6.98
CA PHE A 27 2.22 -4.95 8.19
C PHE A 27 2.60 -6.41 7.90
N TYR A 28 1.78 -7.12 7.13
CA TYR A 28 2.09 -8.52 6.78
C TYR A 28 3.30 -8.66 5.86
N ILE A 29 3.49 -7.72 4.92
CA ILE A 29 4.67 -7.71 4.06
C ILE A 29 5.94 -7.52 4.91
N ASP A 30 5.95 -6.56 5.83
CA ASP A 30 7.11 -6.33 6.70
C ASP A 30 7.38 -7.50 7.64
N LEU A 31 6.32 -8.15 8.14
CA LEU A 31 6.46 -9.36 8.95
C LEU A 31 7.04 -10.53 8.14
N HIS A 32 6.73 -10.64 6.84
CA HIS A 32 7.30 -11.69 5.98
C HIS A 32 8.74 -11.40 5.58
N LEU A 33 9.07 -10.13 5.30
CA LEU A 33 10.44 -9.73 4.98
C LEU A 33 11.43 -9.96 6.13
N ASP A 34 10.95 -9.92 7.38
CA ASP A 34 11.75 -10.22 8.57
C ASP A 34 11.95 -11.73 8.81
N GLN A 35 11.16 -12.57 8.14
CA GLN A 35 11.35 -14.02 8.10
C GLN A 35 12.33 -14.35 6.96
N ASP A 36 13.17 -15.37 7.16
CA ASP A 36 14.22 -15.83 6.23
C ASP A 36 13.61 -16.28 4.89
N SER A 37 13.31 -15.30 4.04
CA SER A 37 12.54 -15.41 2.81
C SER A 37 13.46 -15.49 1.61
N ASP A 38 13.05 -16.23 0.58
CA ASP A 38 13.81 -16.31 -0.66
C ASP A 38 13.94 -14.94 -1.34
N ILE A 39 15.08 -14.66 -1.98
CA ILE A 39 15.34 -13.38 -2.65
C ILE A 39 14.27 -13.05 -3.70
N ALA A 40 13.74 -14.04 -4.42
CA ALA A 40 12.69 -13.82 -5.41
C ALA A 40 11.38 -13.35 -4.77
N GLU A 41 11.04 -13.94 -3.62
CA GLU A 41 9.85 -13.58 -2.83
C GLU A 41 10.01 -12.18 -2.22
N VAL A 42 11.19 -11.86 -1.69
CA VAL A 42 11.53 -10.52 -1.20
C VAL A 42 11.35 -9.46 -2.29
N ILE A 43 11.85 -9.71 -3.50
CA ILE A 43 11.70 -8.76 -4.64
C ILE A 43 10.22 -8.53 -4.98
N GLN A 44 9.42 -9.58 -4.98
CA GLN A 44 7.98 -9.48 -5.26
C GLN A 44 7.24 -8.71 -4.16
N LEU A 45 7.54 -9.01 -2.89
CA LEU A 45 6.99 -8.29 -1.74
C LEU A 45 7.34 -6.80 -1.77
N PHE A 46 8.56 -6.44 -2.16
CA PHE A 46 8.97 -5.04 -2.35
C PHE A 46 8.18 -4.35 -3.47
N GLN A 47 7.90 -5.03 -4.58
CA GLN A 47 7.09 -4.46 -5.67
C GLN A 47 5.66 -4.20 -5.22
N VAL A 48 5.05 -5.14 -4.49
CA VAL A 48 3.71 -4.97 -3.92
C VAL A 48 3.69 -3.83 -2.90
N LYS A 49 4.68 -3.80 -1.99
CA LYS A 49 4.84 -2.71 -1.00
C LYS A 49 4.88 -1.35 -1.66
N SER A 50 5.66 -1.20 -2.74
CA SER A 50 5.75 0.05 -3.49
C SER A 50 4.39 0.48 -4.06
N LYS A 51 3.64 -0.45 -4.67
CA LYS A 51 2.31 -0.14 -5.22
C LYS A 51 1.33 0.31 -4.13
N ILE A 52 1.34 -0.34 -2.96
CA ILE A 52 0.46 0.03 -1.85
C ILE A 52 0.80 1.43 -1.32
N LEU A 53 2.09 1.76 -1.20
CA LEU A 53 2.52 3.10 -0.80
C LEU A 53 2.13 4.17 -1.82
N ASP A 54 2.24 3.88 -3.11
CA ASP A 54 1.81 4.78 -4.18
C ASP A 54 0.29 5.03 -4.11
N HIS A 55 -0.50 3.97 -3.91
CA HIS A 55 -1.95 4.07 -3.73
C HIS A 55 -2.34 4.87 -2.47
N LEU A 56 -1.69 4.62 -1.34
CA LEU A 56 -1.90 5.42 -0.12
C LEU A 56 -1.56 6.90 -0.33
N THR A 57 -0.52 7.20 -1.11
CA THR A 57 -0.15 8.57 -1.49
C THR A 57 -1.23 9.20 -2.36
N GLN A 58 -1.80 8.44 -3.31
CA GLN A 58 -2.92 8.90 -4.14
C GLN A 58 -4.17 9.17 -3.30
N LEU A 59 -4.59 8.23 -2.43
CA LEU A 59 -5.71 8.41 -1.51
C LEU A 59 -5.50 9.63 -0.59
N GLY A 60 -4.29 9.84 -0.09
CA GLY A 60 -3.93 11.02 0.70
C GLY A 60 -4.05 12.33 -0.08
N ASN A 61 -3.61 12.34 -1.34
CA ASN A 61 -3.70 13.50 -2.24
C ASN A 61 -5.14 13.78 -2.69
N GLU A 62 -5.94 12.75 -2.96
CA GLU A 62 -7.37 12.90 -3.29
C GLU A 62 -8.15 13.49 -2.12
N LYS A 63 -7.83 13.08 -0.89
CA LYS A 63 -8.40 13.67 0.33
C LYS A 63 -7.98 15.13 0.52
N PHE A 64 -6.82 15.53 0.01
CA PHE A 64 -6.34 16.92 0.03
C PHE A 64 -7.02 17.78 -1.06
N LEU A 65 -7.28 17.20 -2.24
CA LEU A 65 -7.95 17.87 -3.36
C LEU A 65 -9.47 17.98 -3.20
N THR A 66 -10.07 17.16 -2.35
CA THR A 66 -11.51 17.19 -2.04
C THR A 66 -11.88 18.11 -0.87
N LEU A 67 -10.92 18.81 -0.25
CA LEU A 67 -11.21 19.91 0.68
C LEU A 67 -11.67 21.15 -0.13
N PRO A 68 -12.97 21.51 -0.14
CA PRO A 68 -13.40 22.73 -0.77
C PRO A 68 -13.12 23.89 0.20
N GLY A 69 -12.11 24.69 -0.13
CA GLY A 69 -11.96 26.04 0.40
C GLY A 69 -11.07 26.20 1.62
N GLN A 70 -9.77 26.36 1.37
CA GLN A 70 -9.02 27.46 2.00
C GLN A 70 -8.28 28.20 0.89
N ASN A 71 -9.05 29.01 0.16
CA ASN A 71 -8.54 30.22 -0.44
C ASN A 71 -8.19 31.20 0.69
N HIS A 72 -7.15 32.02 0.50
CA HIS A 72 -6.51 32.95 1.47
C HIS A 72 -5.55 32.20 2.42
N ILE A 73 -4.24 32.46 2.50
CA ILE A 73 -3.52 33.74 2.55
C ILE A 73 -2.06 33.48 2.12
N PHE A 74 -1.61 34.09 1.03
CA PHE A 74 -0.25 34.62 0.93
C PHE A 74 -0.37 35.99 0.24
N SER A 75 -0.48 37.03 1.06
CA SER A 75 -0.11 38.42 0.72
C SER A 75 1.12 38.77 1.53
#